data_AF-A0A918NWP5-F1
#
_entry.id   AF-A0A918NWP5-F1
#
_cell.length_a   1.000
_cell.length_b   1.000
_cell.length_c   1.000
_cell.angle_alpha   90.00
_cell.angle_beta   90.00
_cell.angle_gamma   90.00
#
_symmetry.space_group_name_H-M   'P 1'
#
loop_
_entity.id
_entity.type
_entity.pdbx_description
1 polymer ?
#
loop_
_entity_poly.entity_id
_entity_poly.type
_entity_poly.pdbx_seq_one_letter_code
_entity_poly.pdbx_strand_id
1 'polypeptide(L)'
;MSTDSTAVVEDGAPLFELDLGMAELVRMSDVLARWETRPWAEVQEMAQLIGPRLLGQLVGRGLWDDWSAAEQASLHWAMAEGHSVGCVLESYARREYVAPRIHFLRQAIDRTAVACGAYGHTRVSSGSSLGQAEEYLARFTALPEGWRVEVMRRAASGGDIVAAIAEAAVSRNVLRSVYGMKV
;
A
#
# COMPACT_ATOMS: atom_id res chain seq x y z
N MET A 1 -53.09 21.29 -23.32
CA MET A 1 -52.41 20.66 -22.18
C MET A 1 -50.96 20.50 -22.57
N SER A 2 -50.08 21.39 -22.09
CA SER A 2 -48.64 21.28 -22.30
C SER A 2 -48.01 20.85 -20.99
N THR A 3 -47.28 19.75 -21.00
CA THR A 3 -46.41 19.35 -19.89
C THR A 3 -45.05 19.98 -20.11
N ASP A 4 -44.83 21.15 -19.51
CA ASP A 4 -43.51 21.78 -19.48
C ASP A 4 -42.65 21.01 -18.46
N SER A 5 -41.62 20.33 -18.95
CA SER A 5 -40.80 19.41 -18.16
C SER A 5 -39.46 20.07 -17.86
N THR A 6 -39.48 21.05 -16.95
CA THR A 6 -38.28 21.73 -16.49
C THR A 6 -37.35 20.75 -15.77
N ALA A 7 -36.26 20.36 -16.43
CA ALA A 7 -35.23 19.53 -15.81
C ALA A 7 -34.49 20.35 -14.74
N VAL A 8 -34.72 20.02 -13.47
CA VAL A 8 -33.97 20.59 -12.34
C VAL A 8 -32.54 20.07 -12.42
N VAL A 9 -31.58 20.99 -12.56
CA VAL A 9 -30.15 20.69 -12.45
C VAL A 9 -29.74 20.80 -10.98
N GLU A 10 -30.00 19.72 -10.27
CA GLU A 10 -29.28 19.30 -9.06
C GLU A 10 -28.57 18.00 -9.49
N ASP A 11 -27.31 17.73 -9.14
CA ASP A 11 -26.68 17.99 -7.85
C ASP A 11 -25.21 18.40 -8.05
N GLY A 12 -24.79 19.43 -7.32
CA GLY A 12 -23.39 19.84 -7.25
C GLY A 12 -22.65 18.91 -6.32
N ALA A 13 -22.25 17.73 -6.85
CA ALA A 13 -21.59 16.68 -6.08
C ALA A 13 -20.57 17.29 -5.10
N PRO A 14 -20.72 17.08 -3.78
CA PRO A 14 -19.89 17.76 -2.81
C PRO A 14 -18.43 17.43 -3.13
N LEU A 15 -17.62 18.48 -3.29
CA LEU A 15 -16.16 18.34 -3.23
C LEU A 15 -15.86 17.80 -1.84
N PHE A 16 -15.72 16.47 -1.75
CA PHE A 16 -15.52 15.76 -0.49
C PHE A 16 -14.42 16.48 0.28
N GLU A 17 -14.75 17.02 1.45
CA GLU A 17 -13.75 17.50 2.39
C GLU A 17 -12.88 16.28 2.74
N LEU A 18 -11.71 16.21 2.10
CA LEU A 18 -10.68 15.27 2.46
C LEU A 18 -10.31 15.61 3.91
N ASP A 19 -10.79 14.77 4.83
CA ASP A 19 -10.34 14.72 6.21
C ASP A 19 -8.82 14.95 6.25
N LEU A 20 -8.35 15.77 7.19
CA LEU A 20 -6.97 16.24 7.31
C LEU A 20 -5.95 15.09 7.17
N GLY A 21 -6.29 13.88 7.64
CA GLY A 21 -5.48 12.68 7.45
C GLY A 21 -5.36 12.19 5.99
N MET A 22 -6.42 12.29 5.19
CA MET A 22 -6.38 11.96 3.76
C MET A 22 -5.64 13.03 2.94
N ALA A 23 -5.84 14.31 3.24
CA ALA A 23 -5.08 15.39 2.59
C ALA A 23 -3.56 15.25 2.85
N GLU A 24 -3.18 14.82 4.06
CA GLU A 24 -1.81 14.45 4.40
C GLU A 24 -1.29 13.26 3.60
N LEU A 25 -2.05 12.17 3.47
CA LEU A 25 -1.65 11.00 2.67
C LEU A 25 -1.49 11.32 1.18
N VAL A 26 -2.35 12.17 0.61
CA VAL A 26 -2.19 12.66 -0.77
C VAL A 26 -0.88 13.44 -0.92
N ARG A 27 -0.59 14.36 0.00
CA ARG A 27 0.69 15.11 0.04
C ARG A 27 1.90 14.17 0.12
N MET A 28 1.85 13.14 0.95
CA MET A 28 2.90 12.11 1.05
C MET A 28 3.06 11.33 -0.28
N SER A 29 1.96 10.96 -0.93
CA SER A 29 1.98 10.31 -2.26
C SER A 29 2.60 11.20 -3.33
N ASP A 30 2.35 12.52 -3.30
CA ASP A 30 2.92 13.50 -4.24
C ASP A 30 4.44 13.68 -4.07
N VAL A 31 4.95 13.69 -2.83
CA VAL A 31 6.41 13.69 -2.56
C VAL A 31 7.04 12.41 -3.12
N LEU A 32 6.45 11.26 -2.80
CA LEU A 32 6.90 9.96 -3.32
C LEU A 32 6.78 9.85 -4.85
N ALA A 33 5.77 10.45 -5.48
CA ALA A 33 5.61 10.46 -6.93
C ALA A 33 6.75 11.21 -7.65
N ARG A 34 7.37 12.18 -6.97
CA ARG A 34 8.42 13.07 -7.51
C ARG A 34 9.79 12.82 -6.88
N TRP A 35 9.98 11.67 -6.24
CA TRP A 35 11.14 11.35 -5.40
C TRP A 35 12.51 11.61 -6.05
N GLU A 36 12.64 11.37 -7.37
CA GLU A 36 13.87 11.62 -8.16
C GLU A 36 14.27 13.11 -8.22
N THR A 37 13.37 14.02 -7.84
CA THR A 37 13.56 15.48 -7.85
C THR A 37 13.38 16.11 -6.46
N ARG A 38 13.30 15.29 -5.41
CA ARG A 38 13.08 15.71 -4.02
C ARG A 38 14.35 15.49 -3.18
N PRO A 39 14.60 16.31 -2.14
CA PRO A 39 15.64 16.03 -1.16
C PRO A 39 15.45 14.63 -0.57
N TRP A 40 16.49 13.80 -0.54
CA TRP A 40 16.36 12.40 -0.12
C TRP A 40 15.81 12.26 1.31
N ALA A 41 16.19 13.17 2.22
CA ALA A 41 15.64 13.21 3.57
C ALA A 41 14.11 13.39 3.62
N GLU A 42 13.52 14.20 2.72
CA GLU A 42 12.06 14.38 2.60
C GLU A 42 11.42 13.05 2.14
N VAL A 43 12.05 12.35 1.18
CA VAL A 43 11.58 11.04 0.69
C VAL A 43 11.67 9.97 1.79
N GLN A 44 12.76 9.92 2.55
CA GLN A 44 12.94 8.99 3.68
C GLN A 44 11.88 9.20 4.76
N GLU A 45 11.65 10.45 5.18
CA GLU A 45 10.65 10.78 6.20
C GLU A 45 9.24 10.39 5.75
N MET A 46 8.82 10.81 4.54
CA MET A 46 7.49 10.46 4.04
C MET A 46 7.32 8.94 3.88
N ALA A 47 8.34 8.22 3.39
CA ALA A 47 8.28 6.76 3.27
C ALA A 47 8.08 6.07 4.63
N GLN A 48 8.80 6.49 5.68
CA GLN A 48 8.63 5.93 7.03
C GLN A 48 7.25 6.19 7.62
N LEU A 49 6.67 7.37 7.35
CA LEU A 49 5.39 7.79 7.95
C LEU A 49 4.16 7.16 7.27
N ILE A 50 4.20 6.85 5.98
CA ILE A 50 3.03 6.39 5.21
C ILE A 50 2.35 5.18 5.85
N GLY A 51 3.07 4.10 6.13
CA GLY A 51 2.48 2.88 6.69
C GLY A 51 1.75 3.10 8.03
N PRO A 52 2.41 3.67 9.05
CA PRO A 52 1.77 4.04 10.32
C PRO A 52 0.58 5.00 10.16
N ARG A 53 0.65 5.96 9.23
CA ARG A 53 -0.45 6.93 8.98
C ARG A 53 -1.67 6.25 8.35
N LEU A 54 -1.46 5.40 7.35
CA LEU A 54 -2.50 4.59 6.72
C LEU A 54 -3.21 3.69 7.75
N LEU A 55 -2.45 3.01 8.63
CA LEU A 55 -3.01 2.20 9.71
C LEU A 55 -3.81 3.06 10.69
N GLY A 56 -3.30 4.22 11.10
CA GLY A 56 -4.00 5.15 11.97
C GLY A 56 -5.33 5.66 11.38
N GLN A 57 -5.40 5.88 10.07
CA GLN A 57 -6.64 6.25 9.38
C GLN A 57 -7.67 5.12 9.37
N LEU A 58 -7.24 3.87 9.15
CA LEU A 58 -8.15 2.71 9.14
C LEU A 58 -8.67 2.37 10.55
N VAL A 59 -7.80 2.36 11.55
CA VAL A 59 -8.17 2.13 12.95
C VAL A 59 -9.06 3.26 13.46
N GLY A 60 -8.72 4.52 13.18
CA GLY A 60 -9.51 5.69 13.58
C GLY A 60 -10.91 5.76 12.97
N ARG A 61 -11.14 5.07 11.85
CA ARG A 61 -12.45 4.92 11.19
C ARG A 61 -13.16 3.60 11.51
N GLY A 62 -12.57 2.73 12.33
CA GLY A 62 -13.10 1.39 12.63
C GLY A 62 -12.98 0.38 11.49
N LEU A 63 -12.43 0.76 10.34
CA LEU A 63 -12.36 -0.06 9.12
C LEU A 63 -11.29 -1.17 9.20
N TRP A 64 -10.37 -1.11 10.16
CA TRP A 64 -9.26 -2.06 10.26
C TRP A 64 -9.71 -3.50 10.49
N ASP A 65 -10.71 -3.70 11.35
CA ASP A 65 -11.21 -5.05 11.68
C ASP A 65 -12.11 -5.62 10.56
N ASP A 66 -12.67 -4.76 9.70
CA ASP A 66 -13.42 -5.14 8.50
C ASP A 66 -12.51 -5.50 7.30
N TRP A 67 -11.23 -5.12 7.34
CA TRP A 67 -10.27 -5.48 6.29
C TRP A 67 -9.94 -6.98 6.31
N SER A 68 -9.87 -7.60 5.14
CA SER A 68 -9.43 -8.99 5.06
C SER A 68 -7.98 -9.13 5.53
N ALA A 69 -7.62 -10.31 6.06
CA ALA A 69 -6.26 -10.59 6.52
C ALA A 69 -5.20 -10.33 5.42
N ALA A 70 -5.56 -10.44 4.14
CA ALA A 70 -4.71 -10.11 3.01
C ALA A 70 -4.46 -8.59 2.85
N GLU A 71 -5.50 -7.78 3.03
CA GLU A 71 -5.41 -6.32 2.98
C GLU A 71 -4.64 -5.79 4.19
N GLN A 72 -4.91 -6.34 5.38
CA GLN A 72 -4.12 -6.08 6.60
C GLN A 72 -2.63 -6.44 6.42
N ALA A 73 -2.32 -7.61 5.83
CA ALA A 73 -0.94 -8.02 5.54
C ALA A 73 -0.27 -7.10 4.50
N SER A 74 -0.98 -6.67 3.47
CA SER A 74 -0.46 -5.71 2.47
C SER A 74 -0.10 -4.36 3.10
N LEU A 75 -0.91 -3.87 4.05
CA LEU A 75 -0.60 -2.64 4.78
C LEU A 75 0.61 -2.79 5.72
N HIS A 76 0.65 -3.88 6.49
CA HIS A 76 1.80 -4.22 7.32
C HIS A 76 3.10 -4.28 6.49
N TRP A 77 3.04 -4.79 5.26
CA TRP A 77 4.17 -4.77 4.34
C TRP A 77 4.54 -3.34 3.89
N ALA A 78 3.56 -2.46 3.67
CA ALA A 78 3.83 -1.06 3.34
C ALA A 78 4.57 -0.35 4.49
N MET A 79 4.27 -0.67 5.75
CA MET A 79 5.06 -0.19 6.90
C MET A 79 6.52 -0.66 6.85
N ALA A 80 6.76 -1.90 6.44
CA ALA A 80 8.11 -2.46 6.35
C ALA A 80 8.92 -1.92 5.15
N GLU A 81 8.31 -1.73 3.97
CA GLU A 81 8.97 -1.06 2.83
C GLU A 81 9.23 0.41 3.12
N GLY A 82 8.29 1.09 3.78
CA GLY A 82 8.42 2.49 4.19
C GLY A 82 9.62 2.69 5.12
N HIS A 83 9.75 1.82 6.13
CA HIS A 83 10.94 1.78 6.98
C HIS A 83 12.21 1.44 6.20
N SER A 84 12.15 0.48 5.28
CA SER A 84 13.32 0.06 4.48
C SER A 84 13.85 1.18 3.60
N VAL A 85 12.98 1.89 2.86
CA VAL A 85 13.32 3.11 2.10
C VAL A 85 13.87 4.19 3.04
N GLY A 86 13.24 4.37 4.20
CA GLY A 86 13.69 5.28 5.25
C GLY A 86 15.12 5.05 5.73
N CYS A 87 15.59 3.80 5.72
CA CYS A 87 16.94 3.42 6.17
C CYS A 87 18.00 3.40 5.05
N VAL A 88 17.62 3.61 3.79
CA VAL A 88 18.59 3.69 2.68
C VAL A 88 19.33 5.03 2.73
N LEU A 89 20.65 4.97 2.85
CA LEU A 89 21.52 6.13 2.69
C LEU A 89 21.43 6.68 1.24
N GLU A 90 21.47 8.00 1.08
CA GLU A 90 21.32 8.68 -0.22
C GLU A 90 22.29 8.15 -1.29
N SER A 91 23.55 7.89 -0.93
CA SER A 91 24.56 7.32 -1.84
C SER A 91 24.25 5.89 -2.34
N TYR A 92 23.25 5.22 -1.75
CA TYR A 92 22.76 3.90 -2.11
C TYR A 92 21.32 3.91 -2.64
N ALA A 93 20.69 5.08 -2.79
CA ALA A 93 19.32 5.26 -3.28
C ALA A 93 19.19 5.02 -4.81
N ARG A 94 19.63 3.85 -5.28
CA ARG A 94 19.59 3.46 -6.69
C ARG A 94 18.16 3.26 -7.18
N ARG A 95 17.90 3.69 -8.41
CA ARG A 95 16.58 3.64 -9.03
C ARG A 95 15.98 2.24 -9.06
N GLU A 96 16.79 1.21 -9.38
CA GLU A 96 16.31 -0.17 -9.44
C GLU A 96 15.82 -0.68 -8.08
N TYR A 97 16.40 -0.20 -6.98
CA TYR A 97 16.06 -0.61 -5.61
C TYR A 97 14.89 0.18 -5.02
N VAL A 98 14.88 1.50 -5.25
CA VAL A 98 13.96 2.45 -4.62
C VAL A 98 12.62 2.55 -5.36
N ALA A 99 12.63 2.59 -6.70
CA ALA A 99 11.41 2.83 -7.47
C ALA A 99 10.30 1.78 -7.26
N PRO A 100 10.58 0.45 -7.16
CA PRO A 100 9.55 -0.55 -6.88
C PRO A 100 8.90 -0.37 -5.51
N ARG A 101 9.69 0.04 -4.50
CA ARG A 101 9.23 0.27 -3.13
C ARG A 101 8.34 1.51 -3.02
N ILE A 102 8.78 2.60 -3.64
CA ILE A 102 7.99 3.82 -3.75
C ILE A 102 6.70 3.59 -4.52
N HIS A 103 6.72 2.79 -5.60
CA HIS A 103 5.51 2.40 -6.31
C HIS A 103 4.56 1.57 -5.43
N PHE A 104 5.07 0.61 -4.65
CA PHE A 104 4.25 -0.18 -3.71
C PHE A 104 3.63 0.69 -2.60
N LEU A 105 4.39 1.63 -2.02
CA LEU A 105 3.90 2.57 -1.02
C LEU A 105 2.75 3.42 -1.57
N ARG A 106 2.86 3.89 -2.82
CA ARG A 106 1.79 4.65 -3.48
C ARG A 106 0.55 3.79 -3.74
N GLN A 107 0.69 2.54 -4.21
CA GLN A 107 -0.44 1.60 -4.31
C GLN A 107 -1.15 1.36 -2.96
N ALA A 108 -0.42 1.36 -1.85
CA ALA A 108 -1.00 1.20 -0.52
C ALA A 108 -1.81 2.45 -0.10
N ILE A 109 -1.32 3.65 -0.42
CA ILE A 109 -2.07 4.90 -0.25
C ILE A 109 -3.35 4.86 -1.09
N ASP A 110 -3.24 4.58 -2.39
CA ASP A 110 -4.38 4.56 -3.32
C ASP A 110 -5.44 3.56 -2.85
N ARG A 111 -5.05 2.35 -2.44
CA ARG A 111 -6.00 1.33 -1.92
C ARG A 111 -6.66 1.74 -0.61
N THR A 112 -5.93 2.36 0.30
CA THR A 112 -6.49 2.85 1.58
C THR A 112 -7.43 4.02 1.36
N ALA A 113 -7.07 4.95 0.47
CA ALA A 113 -7.93 6.06 0.06
C ALA A 113 -9.26 5.53 -0.53
N VAL A 114 -9.16 4.55 -1.44
CA VAL A 114 -10.30 3.86 -2.02
C VAL A 114 -11.17 3.16 -0.96
N ALA A 115 -10.57 2.45 0.00
CA ALA A 115 -11.30 1.81 1.10
C ALA A 115 -11.95 2.81 2.08
N CYS A 116 -11.38 4.01 2.21
CA CYS A 116 -11.94 5.12 2.98
C CYS A 116 -12.98 5.94 2.18
N GLY A 117 -13.39 5.49 0.99
CA GLY A 117 -14.41 6.15 0.17
C GLY A 117 -13.93 7.35 -0.64
N ALA A 118 -12.62 7.62 -0.71
CA ALA A 118 -12.10 8.81 -1.41
C ALA A 118 -12.19 8.72 -2.94
N TYR A 119 -12.32 7.52 -3.52
CA TYR A 119 -12.43 7.30 -4.97
C TYR A 119 -13.31 6.07 -5.30
N GLY A 120 -14.08 6.17 -6.39
CA GLY A 120 -14.88 5.07 -6.93
C GLY A 120 -14.03 3.90 -7.46
N HIS A 121 -14.50 2.66 -7.30
CA HIS A 121 -13.70 1.45 -7.46
C HIS A 121 -13.47 0.98 -8.92
N THR A 122 -12.29 0.41 -9.19
CA THR A 122 -12.09 -0.59 -10.26
C THR A 122 -11.05 -1.62 -9.82
N ARG A 123 -11.29 -2.93 -10.05
CA ARG A 123 -10.42 -4.06 -9.66
C ARG A 123 -9.85 -4.77 -10.90
N VAL A 124 -8.63 -5.34 -10.80
CA VAL A 124 -7.95 -6.09 -11.88
C VAL A 124 -7.21 -7.32 -11.30
N SER A 125 -7.11 -8.43 -12.07
CA SER A 125 -6.54 -9.76 -11.71
C SER A 125 -5.83 -10.48 -12.90
N SER A 126 -5.15 -11.62 -12.61
CA SER A 126 -4.24 -12.51 -13.45
C SER A 126 -2.76 -12.38 -12.98
N GLY A 127 -1.78 -13.32 -13.14
CA GLY A 127 -1.86 -14.78 -13.41
C GLY A 127 -0.56 -15.60 -13.80
N SER A 128 0.06 -16.39 -12.88
CA SER A 128 1.11 -17.48 -13.08
C SER A 128 2.56 -17.08 -13.50
N SER A 129 3.64 -17.90 -13.43
CA SER A 129 3.81 -19.38 -13.33
C SER A 129 5.09 -19.86 -12.56
N LEU A 130 5.45 -21.16 -12.64
CA LEU A 130 6.30 -21.92 -11.70
C LEU A 130 7.71 -22.29 -12.22
N GLY A 131 8.73 -22.29 -11.33
CA GLY A 131 10.10 -22.71 -11.72
C GLY A 131 11.16 -22.94 -10.63
N GLN A 132 10.82 -23.09 -9.34
CA GLN A 132 11.75 -23.49 -8.24
C GLN A 132 10.92 -23.92 -7.00
N ALA A 133 9.94 -24.81 -7.22
CA ALA A 133 8.71 -24.81 -6.42
C ALA A 133 8.87 -25.19 -4.93
N GLU A 134 9.69 -26.18 -4.56
CA GLU A 134 9.57 -26.83 -3.24
C GLU A 134 10.10 -25.99 -2.06
N GLU A 135 11.28 -25.37 -2.20
CA GLU A 135 11.83 -24.50 -1.15
C GLU A 135 10.96 -23.25 -0.95
N TYR A 136 10.51 -22.65 -2.06
CA TYR A 136 9.62 -21.49 -1.99
C TYR A 136 8.22 -21.86 -1.51
N LEU A 137 7.70 -23.04 -1.83
CA LEU A 137 6.44 -23.54 -1.26
C LEU A 137 6.56 -23.75 0.26
N ALA A 138 7.68 -24.27 0.75
CA ALA A 138 7.92 -24.39 2.20
C ALA A 138 7.99 -23.01 2.89
N ARG A 139 8.73 -22.06 2.31
CA ARG A 139 8.82 -20.68 2.82
C ARG A 139 7.48 -19.94 2.74
N PHE A 140 6.71 -20.16 1.67
CA PHE A 140 5.37 -19.62 1.46
C PHE A 140 4.35 -20.21 2.43
N THR A 141 4.30 -21.53 2.60
CA THR A 141 3.36 -22.20 3.52
C THR A 141 3.63 -21.88 4.99
N ALA A 142 4.87 -21.52 5.34
CA ALA A 142 5.23 -20.99 6.66
C ALA A 142 4.78 -19.53 6.91
N LEU A 143 4.24 -18.83 5.91
CA LEU A 143 3.63 -17.51 6.09
C LEU A 143 2.18 -17.63 6.60
N PRO A 144 1.72 -16.72 7.48
CA PRO A 144 0.32 -16.62 7.86
C PRO A 144 -0.56 -16.40 6.63
N GLU A 145 -1.83 -16.78 6.73
CA GLU A 145 -2.74 -16.84 5.58
C GLU A 145 -2.86 -15.51 4.81
N GLY A 146 -3.03 -14.38 5.50
CA GLY A 146 -3.05 -13.06 4.87
C GLY A 146 -1.78 -12.72 4.08
N TRP A 147 -0.61 -13.08 4.61
CA TRP A 147 0.68 -12.90 3.94
C TRP A 147 0.82 -13.80 2.71
N ARG A 148 0.30 -15.03 2.75
CA ARG A 148 0.22 -15.93 1.58
C ARG A 148 -0.63 -15.33 0.46
N VAL A 149 -1.80 -14.77 0.81
CA VAL A 149 -2.67 -14.13 -0.19
C VAL A 149 -2.00 -12.89 -0.80
N GLU A 150 -1.32 -12.05 -0.02
CA GLU A 150 -0.63 -10.86 -0.54
C GLU A 150 0.57 -11.22 -1.45
N VAL A 151 1.36 -12.26 -1.09
CA VAL A 151 2.40 -12.81 -1.96
C VAL A 151 1.80 -13.24 -3.31
N MET A 152 0.70 -14.00 -3.28
CA MET A 152 0.02 -14.44 -4.51
C MET A 152 -0.55 -13.27 -5.31
N ARG A 153 -1.04 -12.21 -4.66
CA ARG A 153 -1.53 -11.00 -5.33
C ARG A 153 -0.41 -10.24 -6.03
N ARG A 154 0.76 -10.12 -5.40
CA ARG A 154 1.97 -9.51 -6.00
C ARG A 154 2.45 -10.33 -7.20
N ALA A 155 2.56 -11.64 -7.04
CA ALA A 155 2.94 -12.58 -8.10
C ALA A 155 1.97 -12.53 -9.29
N ALA A 156 0.66 -12.50 -9.01
CA ALA A 156 -0.36 -12.28 -10.01
C ALA A 156 -0.10 -10.97 -10.78
N SER A 157 0.08 -9.86 -10.06
CA SER A 157 0.30 -8.50 -10.61
C SER A 157 1.62 -8.31 -11.39
N GLY A 158 2.29 -9.38 -11.83
CA GLY A 158 3.55 -9.38 -12.59
C GLY A 158 4.81 -9.26 -11.74
N GLY A 159 4.69 -9.31 -10.41
CA GLY A 159 5.84 -9.34 -9.51
C GLY A 159 6.50 -10.73 -9.47
N ASP A 160 7.79 -10.78 -9.12
CA ASP A 160 8.45 -12.05 -8.85
C ASP A 160 7.94 -12.66 -7.54
N ILE A 161 7.36 -13.86 -7.63
CA ILE A 161 6.85 -14.62 -6.48
C ILE A 161 7.97 -14.98 -5.50
N VAL A 162 9.19 -15.21 -5.98
CA VAL A 162 10.35 -15.56 -5.15
C VAL A 162 10.77 -14.36 -4.32
N ALA A 163 10.97 -13.20 -4.98
CA ALA A 163 11.22 -11.94 -4.30
C ALA A 163 10.13 -11.63 -3.27
N ALA A 164 8.85 -11.80 -3.63
CA ALA A 164 7.73 -11.57 -2.71
C ALA A 164 7.78 -12.50 -1.48
N ILE A 165 8.08 -13.79 -1.62
CA ILE A 165 8.21 -14.71 -0.47
C ILE A 165 9.37 -14.31 0.45
N ALA A 166 10.51 -13.89 -0.11
CA ALA A 166 11.65 -13.43 0.67
C ALA A 166 11.36 -12.10 1.39
N GLU A 167 10.77 -11.13 0.69
CA GLU A 167 10.33 -9.85 1.25
C GLU A 167 9.27 -10.04 2.35
N ALA A 168 8.38 -11.03 2.26
CA ALA A 168 7.39 -11.33 3.31
C ALA A 168 8.08 -11.69 4.64
N ALA A 169 9.09 -12.55 4.59
CA ALA A 169 9.84 -12.99 5.77
C ALA A 169 10.65 -11.84 6.39
N VAL A 170 11.26 -10.99 5.56
CA VAL A 170 11.97 -9.78 6.02
C VAL A 170 10.99 -8.80 6.67
N SER A 171 9.87 -8.51 6.02
CA SER A 171 8.86 -7.57 6.50
C SER A 171 8.26 -7.99 7.86
N ARG A 172 7.95 -9.27 8.05
CA ARG A 172 7.50 -9.79 9.37
C ARG A 172 8.55 -9.60 10.46
N ASN A 173 9.83 -9.77 10.14
CA ASN A 173 10.92 -9.53 11.11
C ASN A 173 11.05 -8.04 11.46
N VAL A 174 10.92 -7.13 10.49
CA VAL A 174 10.89 -5.67 10.72
C VAL A 174 9.71 -5.29 11.61
N LEU A 175 8.51 -5.80 11.33
CA LEU A 175 7.30 -5.51 12.12
C LEU A 175 7.43 -5.95 13.58
N ARG A 176 7.99 -7.14 13.82
CA ARG A 176 8.24 -7.65 15.16
C ARG A 176 9.32 -6.87 15.92
N SER A 177 10.39 -6.45 15.24
CA SER A 177 11.54 -5.80 15.88
C SER A 177 11.38 -4.29 16.09
N VAL A 178 10.78 -3.59 15.13
CA VAL A 178 10.61 -2.13 15.15
C VAL A 178 9.30 -1.72 15.83
N TYR A 179 8.21 -2.44 15.54
CA TYR A 179 6.86 -2.06 16.00
C TYR A 179 6.29 -2.99 17.08
N GLY A 180 7.04 -4.02 17.51
CA GLY A 180 6.61 -4.99 18.53
C GLY A 180 5.43 -5.88 18.11
N MET A 181 5.05 -5.88 16.83
CA MET A 181 3.84 -6.54 16.34
C MET A 181 3.99 -8.07 16.28
N LYS A 182 2.92 -8.78 16.63
CA LYS A 182 2.78 -10.23 16.39
C LYS A 182 1.98 -10.43 15.11
N VAL A 183 2.69 -10.70 14.01
CA VAL A 183 2.16 -10.88 12.65
C VAL A 183 2.61 -12.19 12.03
#